data_AF-A0A970XN50-F1
#
_entry.id   AF-A0A970XN50-F1
#
_cell.length_a   1.000
_cell.length_b   1.000
_cell.length_c   1.000
_cell.angle_alpha   90.00
_cell.angle_beta   90.00
_cell.angle_gamma   90.00
#
_symmetry.space_group_name_H-M   'P 1'
#
loop_
_entity.id
_entity.type
_entity.pdbx_description
1 polymer ?
#
loop_
_entity_poly.entity_id
_entity_poly.type
_entity_poly.pdbx_seq_one_letter_code
_entity_poly.pdbx_strand_id
1 'polypeptide(L)'
;MHPYILVFISIILGVAGQLTMKWGTSQISATGLSVISQLIKYFTHIPILMGLMFYVLSAVVWLFAISRVQLSVAYPMVASGYVLVVLFSWLLLNEPLTTLKIIGLLTIVTGVIIIANS
;
A
#
# COMPACT_ATOMS: atom_id res chain seq x y z
N MET A 1 19.00 13.72 -7.53
CA MET A 1 17.60 13.46 -7.13
C MET A 1 17.52 13.48 -5.62
N HIS A 2 16.61 14.28 -5.03
CA HIS A 2 16.44 14.30 -3.57
C HIS A 2 15.98 12.91 -3.09
N PRO A 3 16.62 12.30 -2.09
CA PRO A 3 16.32 10.92 -1.70
C PRO A 3 14.88 10.72 -1.18
N TYR A 4 14.20 11.78 -0.75
CA TYR A 4 12.76 11.81 -0.44
C TYR A 4 11.84 11.49 -1.62
N ILE A 5 12.26 11.81 -2.85
CA ILE A 5 11.50 11.47 -4.06
C ILE A 5 11.43 9.95 -4.22
N LEU A 6 12.50 9.22 -3.87
CA LEU A 6 12.52 7.76 -3.93
C LEU A 6 11.55 7.17 -2.91
N VAL A 7 11.48 7.75 -1.70
CA VAL A 7 10.49 7.37 -0.68
C VAL A 7 9.09 7.52 -1.24
N PHE A 8 8.76 8.69 -1.80
CA PHE A 8 7.42 8.94 -2.34
C PHE A 8 7.07 8.01 -3.51
N ILE A 9 7.99 7.80 -4.45
CA ILE A 9 7.79 6.86 -5.57
C ILE A 9 7.53 5.45 -5.06
N SER A 10 8.29 4.98 -4.06
CA SER A 10 8.07 3.66 -3.48
C SER A 10 6.67 3.54 -2.86
N ILE A 11 6.20 4.57 -2.16
CA ILE A 11 4.87 4.58 -1.56
C ILE A 11 3.79 4.49 -2.64
N ILE A 12 3.88 5.29 -3.72
CA ILE A 12 2.92 5.24 -4.83
C ILE A 12 2.88 3.87 -5.49
N LEU A 13 4.05 3.27 -5.76
CA LEU A 13 4.15 1.92 -6.31
C LEU A 13 3.55 0.87 -5.36
N GLY A 14 3.81 1.00 -4.05
CA GLY A 14 3.29 0.10 -3.03
C GLY A 14 1.77 0.16 -2.93
N VAL A 15 1.21 1.37 -2.93
CA VAL A 15 -0.25 1.62 -2.92
C VAL A 15 -0.88 1.04 -4.20
N ALA A 16 -0.32 1.32 -5.38
CA ALA A 16 -0.80 0.77 -6.63
C ALA A 16 -0.77 -0.78 -6.63
N GLY A 17 0.33 -1.36 -6.13
CA GLY A 17 0.46 -2.81 -5.99
C GLY A 17 -0.60 -3.43 -5.08
N GLN A 18 -0.80 -2.85 -3.89
CA GLN A 18 -1.81 -3.32 -2.92
C GLN A 18 -3.24 -3.22 -3.47
N LEU A 19 -3.58 -2.10 -4.11
CA LEU A 19 -4.91 -1.90 -4.71
C LEU A 19 -5.16 -2.88 -5.86
N THR A 20 -4.16 -3.08 -6.73
CA THR A 20 -4.28 -4.03 -7.85
C THR A 20 -4.42 -5.47 -7.36
N MET A 21 -3.68 -5.86 -6.32
CA MET A 21 -3.84 -7.16 -5.67
C MET A 21 -5.23 -7.32 -5.04
N LYS A 22 -5.71 -6.29 -4.34
CA LYS A 22 -7.06 -6.29 -3.75
C LYS A 22 -8.13 -6.43 -4.84
N TRP A 23 -8.00 -5.70 -5.93
CA TRP A 23 -8.89 -5.83 -7.08
C TRP A 23 -8.84 -7.24 -7.69
N GLY A 24 -7.65 -7.81 -7.87
CA GLY A 24 -7.49 -9.17 -8.39
C GLY A 24 -8.11 -10.23 -7.48
N THR A 25 -7.94 -10.12 -6.16
CA THR A 25 -8.54 -11.06 -5.20
C THR A 25 -10.07 -10.94 -5.15
N SER A 26 -10.64 -9.76 -5.40
CA SER A 26 -12.10 -9.58 -5.47
C SER A 26 -12.77 -10.30 -6.65
N GLN A 27 -12.00 -10.65 -7.69
CA GLN A 27 -12.49 -11.39 -8.85
C GLN A 27 -12.47 -12.91 -8.66
N ILE A 28 -11.84 -13.39 -7.58
CA ILE A 28 -11.68 -14.82 -7.31
C ILE A 28 -12.65 -15.22 -6.20
N SER A 29 -13.63 -16.06 -6.52
CA SER A 29 -14.49 -16.68 -5.50
C SER A 29 -13.68 -17.65 -4.65
N ALA A 30 -13.46 -17.28 -3.39
CA ALA A 30 -12.72 -18.04 -2.39
C ALA A 30 -13.54 -19.13 -1.69
N THR A 31 -14.86 -19.15 -1.89
CA THR A 31 -15.80 -20.01 -1.14
C THR A 31 -15.59 -21.48 -1.47
N GLY A 32 -15.31 -22.30 -0.46
CA GLY A 32 -15.23 -23.76 -0.57
C GLY A 32 -13.93 -24.33 -1.17
N LEU A 33 -12.91 -23.48 -1.41
CA LEU A 33 -11.61 -23.94 -1.91
C LEU A 33 -10.67 -24.31 -0.76
N SER A 34 -9.83 -25.33 -0.99
CA SER A 34 -8.68 -25.59 -0.11
C SER A 34 -7.67 -24.43 -0.20
N VAL A 35 -6.90 -24.21 0.87
CA VAL A 35 -5.85 -23.18 0.92
C VAL A 35 -4.88 -23.30 -0.26
N ILE A 36 -4.48 -24.53 -0.60
CA ILE A 36 -3.55 -24.80 -1.72
C ILE A 36 -4.18 -24.38 -3.05
N SER A 37 -5.43 -24.75 -3.30
CA SER A 37 -6.15 -24.39 -4.53
C SER A 37 -6.31 -22.87 -4.66
N GLN A 38 -6.51 -22.17 -3.56
CA GLN A 38 -6.66 -20.72 -3.53
C GLN A 38 -5.33 -20.01 -3.81
N LEU A 39 -4.21 -20.50 -3.24
CA LEU A 39 -2.87 -19.99 -3.54
C LEU A 39 -2.53 -20.16 -5.02
N ILE A 40 -2.78 -21.34 -5.60
CA ILE A 40 -2.55 -21.58 -7.03
C ILE A 40 -3.32 -20.54 -7.85
N LYS A 41 -4.61 -20.32 -7.55
CA LYS A 41 -5.40 -19.30 -8.26
C LYS A 41 -4.82 -17.90 -8.13
N TYR A 42 -4.34 -17.51 -6.95
CA TYR A 42 -3.70 -16.21 -6.76
C TYR A 42 -2.45 -16.06 -7.62
N PHE A 43 -1.59 -17.09 -7.68
CA PHE A 43 -0.36 -17.07 -8.47
C PHE A 43 -0.58 -17.28 -9.98
N THR A 44 -1.79 -17.65 -10.42
CA THR A 44 -2.13 -17.70 -11.86
C THR A 44 -2.93 -16.49 -12.33
N HIS A 45 -3.42 -15.64 -11.44
CA HIS A 45 -4.29 -14.52 -11.79
C HIS A 45 -3.48 -13.26 -12.13
N ILE A 46 -3.56 -12.83 -13.39
CA ILE A 46 -2.73 -11.76 -13.96
C ILE A 46 -2.79 -10.45 -13.13
N PRO A 47 -3.96 -9.91 -12.75
CA PRO A 47 -4.03 -8.73 -11.88
C PRO A 47 -3.27 -8.86 -10.56
N ILE A 48 -3.31 -10.04 -9.92
CA ILE A 48 -2.60 -10.26 -8.66
C ILE A 48 -1.10 -10.26 -8.90
N LEU A 49 -0.64 -10.91 -9.96
CA LEU A 49 0.77 -10.91 -10.35
C LEU A 49 1.28 -9.51 -10.72
N MET A 50 0.48 -8.71 -11.43
CA MET A 50 0.82 -7.31 -11.72
C MET A 50 0.94 -6.48 -10.44
N GLY A 51 -0.02 -6.63 -9.52
CA GLY A 51 0.05 -5.97 -8.22
C GLY A 51 1.29 -6.38 -7.43
N LEU A 52 1.61 -7.69 -7.42
CA LEU A 52 2.81 -8.23 -6.79
C LEU A 52 4.09 -7.66 -7.41
N MET A 53 4.15 -7.54 -8.74
CA MET A 53 5.26 -6.91 -9.43
C MET A 53 5.45 -5.45 -9.01
N PHE A 54 4.38 -4.65 -8.94
CA PHE A 54 4.47 -3.28 -8.44
C PHE A 54 4.94 -3.21 -6.98
N TYR A 55 4.48 -4.15 -6.15
CA TYR A 55 4.89 -4.21 -4.75
C TYR A 55 6.38 -4.59 -4.59
N VAL A 56 6.89 -5.52 -5.41
CA VAL A 56 8.31 -5.86 -5.44
C VAL A 56 9.15 -4.67 -5.94
N LEU A 57 8.71 -3.99 -7.00
CA LEU A 57 9.38 -2.78 -7.49
C LEU A 57 9.39 -1.68 -6.43
N SER A 58 8.28 -1.48 -5.72
CA SER A 58 8.20 -0.60 -4.56
C SER A 58 9.26 -0.93 -3.52
N ALA A 59 9.38 -2.22 -3.15
CA ALA A 59 10.38 -2.66 -2.18
C ALA A 59 11.82 -2.39 -2.66
N VAL A 60 12.10 -2.61 -3.94
CA VAL A 60 13.42 -2.28 -4.53
C VAL A 60 13.71 -0.79 -4.43
N VAL A 61 12.77 0.08 -4.82
CA VAL A 61 12.94 1.55 -4.69
C VAL A 61 13.08 1.96 -3.22
N TRP A 62 12.33 1.33 -2.32
CA TRP A 62 12.41 1.56 -0.88
C TRP A 62 13.81 1.25 -0.33
N LEU A 63 14.44 0.14 -0.73
CA LEU A 63 15.82 -0.17 -0.35
C LEU A 63 16.80 0.93 -0.76
N PHE A 64 16.67 1.47 -1.97
CA PHE A 64 17.47 2.62 -2.40
C PHE A 64 17.19 3.87 -1.58
N ALA A 65 15.93 4.11 -1.21
CA ALA A 65 15.53 5.27 -0.43
C ALA A 65 16.13 5.23 0.99
N ILE A 66 15.96 4.12 1.71
CA ILE A 66 16.45 3.98 3.10
C ILE A 66 17.97 3.86 3.18
N SER A 67 18.66 3.57 2.07
CA SER A 67 20.12 3.68 2.01
C SER A 67 20.64 5.12 2.04
N ARG A 68 19.74 6.12 1.85
CA ARG A 68 20.08 7.56 1.72
C ARG A 68 19.28 8.47 2.66
N VAL A 69 18.22 7.96 3.29
CA VAL A 69 17.37 8.68 4.24
C VAL A 69 17.34 7.89 5.54
N GLN A 70 17.41 8.58 6.67
CA GLN A 70 17.22 7.94 7.97
C GLN A 70 15.83 7.32 8.04
N LEU A 71 15.75 6.10 8.58
CA LEU A 71 14.50 5.35 8.67
C LEU A 71 13.42 6.11 9.46
N SER A 72 13.83 6.83 10.50
CA SER A 72 12.99 7.70 11.33
C SER A 72 12.31 8.83 10.54
N VAL A 73 12.92 9.29 9.44
CA VAL A 73 12.35 10.33 8.56
C VAL A 73 11.51 9.70 7.43
N ALA A 74 11.89 8.52 6.94
CA ALA A 74 11.17 7.82 5.88
C ALA A 74 9.82 7.25 6.34
N TYR A 75 9.72 6.72 7.56
CA TYR A 75 8.49 6.12 8.08
C TYR A 75 7.31 7.09 8.21
N PRO A 76 7.49 8.33 8.70
CA PRO A 76 6.45 9.37 8.64
C PRO A 76 5.87 9.55 7.23
N MET A 77 6.72 9.48 6.19
CA MET A 77 6.25 9.57 4.81
C MET A 77 5.42 8.35 4.41
N VAL A 78 5.75 7.14 4.87
CA VAL A 78 4.96 5.92 4.59
C VAL A 78 3.51 6.07 5.05
N ALA A 79 3.26 6.85 6.09
CA ALA A 79 1.90 7.08 6.55
C ALA A 79 1.00 7.82 5.55
N SER A 80 1.57 8.60 4.63
CA SER A 80 0.80 9.13 3.49
C SER A 80 0.26 8.00 2.62
N GLY A 81 0.96 6.87 2.56
CA GLY A 81 0.50 5.64 1.92
C GLY A 81 -0.83 5.14 2.50
N TYR A 82 -1.03 5.17 3.83
CA TYR A 82 -2.31 4.79 4.43
C TYR A 82 -3.47 5.68 3.97
N VAL A 83 -3.23 7.00 3.89
CA VAL A 83 -4.20 7.97 3.35
C VAL A 83 -4.57 7.60 1.91
N LEU A 84 -3.56 7.34 1.07
CA LEU A 84 -3.78 6.98 -0.32
C LEU A 84 -4.51 5.64 -0.47
N VAL A 85 -4.16 4.61 0.31
CA VAL A 85 -4.87 3.32 0.29
C VAL A 85 -6.34 3.52 0.65
N VAL A 86 -6.64 4.22 1.75
CA VAL A 86 -8.03 4.44 2.16
C VAL A 86 -8.81 5.23 1.10
N LEU A 87 -8.21 6.29 0.57
CA LEU A 87 -8.82 7.15 -0.46
C LEU A 87 -9.10 6.37 -1.75
N PHE A 88 -8.11 5.65 -2.27
CA PHE A 88 -8.25 4.91 -3.52
C PHE A 88 -9.04 3.62 -3.36
N SER A 89 -9.04 2.97 -2.20
CA SER A 89 -9.95 1.85 -1.93
C SER A 89 -11.41 2.33 -1.92
N TRP A 90 -11.69 3.50 -1.36
CA TRP A 90 -13.02 4.10 -1.46
C TRP A 90 -13.38 4.46 -2.92
N LEU A 91 -12.47 5.10 -3.65
CA LEU A 91 -12.72 5.58 -5.01
C LEU A 91 -12.80 4.48 -6.08
N LEU A 92 -11.86 3.53 -6.05
CA LEU A 92 -11.67 2.52 -7.12
C LEU A 92 -12.32 1.18 -6.79
N LEU A 93 -12.37 0.81 -5.51
CA LEU A 93 -12.89 -0.49 -5.07
C LEU A 93 -14.29 -0.37 -4.43
N ASN A 94 -14.83 0.86 -4.35
CA ASN A 94 -16.11 1.16 -3.71
C ASN A 94 -16.20 0.64 -2.27
N GLU A 95 -15.07 0.58 -1.55
CA GLU A 95 -15.08 0.17 -0.14
C GLU A 95 -15.75 1.26 0.72
N PRO A 96 -16.59 0.90 1.71
CA PRO A 96 -17.26 1.89 2.53
C PRO A 96 -16.25 2.69 3.36
N LEU A 97 -16.36 4.01 3.25
CA LEU A 97 -15.62 4.96 4.07
C LEU A 97 -16.44 5.28 5.32
N THR A 98 -16.15 4.57 6.41
CA THR A 98 -16.87 4.76 7.68
C THR A 98 -16.29 5.95 8.44
N THR A 99 -17.10 6.57 9.30
CA THR A 99 -16.67 7.64 10.20
C THR A 99 -15.46 7.22 11.05
N LEU A 100 -15.42 5.96 11.49
CA LEU A 100 -14.27 5.42 12.24
C LEU A 100 -12.98 5.37 11.40
N LYS A 101 -13.05 5.00 10.11
CA LYS A 101 -11.87 5.05 9.23
C LYS A 101 -11.35 6.49 9.09
N ILE A 102 -12.25 7.47 8.99
CA ILE A 102 -11.87 8.89 8.90
C ILE A 102 -11.20 9.36 10.19
N ILE A 103 -11.79 9.07 11.36
CA ILE A 103 -11.21 9.40 12.66
C ILE A 103 -9.83 8.77 12.82
N GLY A 104 -9.71 7.46 12.52
CA GLY A 104 -8.42 6.78 12.57
C GLY A 104 -7.37 7.39 11.64
N LEU A 105 -7.78 7.82 10.44
CA LEU A 105 -6.89 8.48 9.50
C LEU A 105 -6.37 9.83 10.02
N LEU A 106 -7.27 10.64 10.59
CA LEU A 106 -6.88 11.91 11.23
C LEU A 106 -5.90 11.68 12.39
N THR A 107 -6.10 10.64 13.19
CA THR A 107 -5.18 10.25 14.26
C THR A 107 -3.80 9.86 13.73
N ILE A 108 -3.74 9.05 12.66
CA ILE A 108 -2.46 8.68 12.01
C ILE A 108 -1.75 9.94 11.50
N VAL A 109 -2.45 10.82 10.78
CA VAL A 109 -1.87 12.06 10.25
C VAL A 109 -1.35 12.94 11.38
N THR A 110 -2.09 13.06 12.48
CA THR A 110 -1.66 13.83 13.66
C THR A 110 -0.39 13.24 14.26
N GLY A 111 -0.35 11.91 14.47
CA GLY A 111 0.84 11.23 14.99
C GLY A 111 2.08 11.42 14.11
N VAL A 112 1.89 11.41 12.78
CA VAL A 112 2.95 11.65 11.80
C VAL A 112 3.48 13.09 11.89
N ILE A 113 2.61 14.08 12.03
CA ILE A 113 3.01 15.49 12.20
C ILE A 113 3.84 15.66 13.48
N ILE A 114 3.46 14.99 14.56
CA ILE A 114 4.21 15.04 15.82
C ILE A 114 5.63 14.47 15.63
N ILE A 115 5.75 13.28 15.01
CA ILE A 115 7.06 12.65 14.75
C ILE A 115 7.91 13.47 13.77
N ALA A 116 7.29 14.10 12.77
CA ALA A 116 8.02 14.92 11.81
C ALA A 116 8.62 16.20 12.42
N ASN A 117 8.10 16.64 13.59
CA ASN A 117 8.55 17.84 14.30
C ASN A 117 9.35 17.53 15.59
N SER A 118 9.67 16.26 15.86
CA SER A 118 10.52 15.83 16.99
C SER A 118 11.97 15.66 16.56
#